data_AF-A0A2D5PWG8-F1
#
_entry.id   AF-A0A2D5PWG8-F1
#
_cell.length_a   1.000
_cell.length_b   1.000
_cell.length_c   1.000
_cell.angle_alpha   90.00
_cell.angle_beta   90.00
_cell.angle_gamma   90.00
#
_symmetry.space_group_name_H-M   'P 1'
#
loop_
_entity.id
_entity.type
_entity.pdbx_description
1 polymer ?
#
loop_
_entity_poly.entity_id
_entity_poly.type
_entity_poly.pdbx_seq_one_letter_code
_entity_poly.pdbx_strand_id
1 'polypeptide(L)' 'MKDAGLYLIIGGVAIFVLVFIGKIFSFIANNPILGLAFIAIIFGIILLLLNMIKENKKAKKDEPFRGVDK' A
#
# COMPACT_ATOMS: atom_id res chain seq x y z
N MET A 1 -32.76 15.18 11.63
CA MET A 1 -31.77 16.26 11.86
C MET A 1 -30.45 15.77 12.45
N LYS A 2 -30.42 14.78 13.34
CA LYS A 2 -29.18 14.27 13.97
C LYS A 2 -28.24 13.58 12.97
N ASP A 3 -28.79 12.83 12.01
CA ASP A 3 -27.98 12.06 11.05
C ASP A 3 -27.34 12.95 9.97
N ALA A 4 -28.02 14.02 9.57
CA ALA A 4 -27.50 14.98 8.60
C ALA A 4 -26.20 15.67 9.08
N GLY A 5 -26.11 15.99 10.37
CA GLY A 5 -24.88 16.51 10.97
C GLY A 5 -23.75 15.49 10.99
N LEU A 6 -24.08 14.21 11.21
CA LEU A 6 -23.11 13.12 11.22
C LEU A 6 -22.56 12.85 9.80
N TYR A 7 -23.43 12.86 8.78
CA TYR A 7 -22.99 12.79 7.38
C TYR A 7 -22.13 13.98 6.96
N LEU A 8 -22.43 15.19 7.46
CA LEU A 8 -21.62 16.38 7.19
C LEU A 8 -20.22 16.26 7.81
N ILE A 9 -20.11 15.72 9.03
CA ILE A 9 -18.84 15.48 9.69
C ILE A 9 -18.03 14.42 8.94
N ILE A 10 -18.65 13.28 8.59
CA ILE A 10 -17.98 12.23 7.81
C ILE A 10 -17.53 12.76 6.45
N GLY A 11 -18.39 13.52 5.77
CA GLY A 11 -18.05 14.16 4.49
C GLY A 11 -16.89 15.14 4.62
N GLY A 12 -16.90 15.98 5.67
CA GLY A 12 -15.83 16.91 5.96
C GLY A 12 -14.49 16.21 6.24
N VAL A 13 -14.51 15.14 7.05
CA VAL A 13 -13.31 14.34 7.34
C VAL A 13 -12.80 13.65 6.09
N ALA A 14 -13.68 13.07 5.26
CA ALA A 14 -13.28 12.41 4.02
C ALA A 14 -12.57 13.39 3.06
N ILE A 15 -13.15 14.58 2.87
CA ILE A 15 -12.54 15.64 2.02
C ILE A 15 -11.21 16.10 2.61
N PHE A 16 -11.15 16.31 3.93
CA PHE A 16 -9.92 16.72 4.61
C PHE A 16 -8.78 15.71 4.39
N VAL A 17 -9.07 14.42 4.56
CA VAL A 17 -8.10 13.33 4.33
C VAL A 17 -7.64 13.32 2.87
N LEU A 18 -8.57 13.44 1.91
CA LEU A 18 -8.25 13.52 0.49
C LEU A 18 -7.30 14.69 0.16
N VAL A 19 -7.61 15.88 0.66
CA VAL A 19 -6.77 17.08 0.46
C VAL A 19 -5.40 16.90 1.10
N PHE A 20 -5.37 16.34 2.32
CA PHE A 20 -4.13 16.08 3.03
C PHE A 20 -3.21 15.12 2.26
N ILE A 21 -3.75 13.99 1.78
CA ILE A 21 -3.02 13.04 0.93
C ILE A 21 -2.50 13.73 -0.34
N GLY A 22 -3.34 14.54 -1.00
CA GLY A 22 -2.94 15.31 -2.17
C GLY A 22 -1.77 16.27 -1.89
N LYS A 23 -1.74 16.91 -0.71
CA LYS A 23 -0.63 17.77 -0.30
C LYS A 23 0.66 16.98 -0.08
N ILE A 24 0.59 15.78 0.49
CA ILE A 24 1.78 14.92 0.65
C ILE A 24 2.36 14.54 -0.71
N PHE A 25 1.52 14.10 -1.66
CA PHE A 25 1.99 13.80 -3.02
C PHE A 25 2.58 15.02 -3.72
N SER A 26 1.94 16.19 -3.59
CA SER A 26 2.47 17.44 -4.14
C SER A 26 3.81 17.84 -3.50
N PHE A 27 3.95 17.66 -2.19
CA PHE A 27 5.21 17.91 -1.47
C PHE A 27 6.33 16.99 -1.96
N ILE A 28 6.03 15.70 -2.15
CA ILE A 28 6.99 14.71 -2.68
C ILE A 28 7.37 15.08 -4.13
N ALA A 29 6.41 15.42 -4.98
CA ALA A 29 6.65 15.78 -6.37
C ALA A 29 7.49 17.06 -6.53
N ASN A 30 7.32 18.04 -5.63
CA ASN A 30 8.09 19.28 -5.64
C ASN A 30 9.51 19.13 -5.06
N ASN A 31 9.85 18.00 -4.45
CA ASN A 31 11.15 17.75 -3.82
C ASN A 31 11.82 16.50 -4.41
N PRO A 32 12.80 16.64 -5.33
CA PRO A 32 13.39 15.52 -6.06
C PRO A 32 13.95 14.40 -5.18
N ILE A 33 14.60 14.76 -4.06
CA ILE A 33 15.19 13.79 -3.12
C ILE A 33 14.11 12.98 -2.40
N LEU A 34 13.02 13.63 -2.00
CA LEU A 34 11.89 12.97 -1.35
C LEU A 34 11.14 12.06 -2.31
N GLY A 35 10.97 12.47 -3.57
CA GLY A 35 10.44 11.62 -4.64
C GLY A 35 11.28 10.35 -4.84
N LEU A 36 12.60 10.50 -4.86
CA LEU A 36 13.52 9.36 -5.01
C LEU A 36 13.48 8.43 -3.80
N ALA A 37 13.44 8.97 -2.58
CA ALA A 37 13.27 8.17 -1.36
C ALA A 37 11.94 7.40 -1.35
N PHE A 38 10.85 8.04 -1.78
CA PHE A 38 9.53 7.40 -1.87
C PHE A 38 9.53 6.23 -2.87
N ILE A 39 10.14 6.42 -4.05
CA ILE A 39 10.30 5.35 -5.04
C ILE A 39 11.14 4.20 -4.48
N ALA A 40 12.25 4.50 -3.79
CA ALA A 40 13.10 3.48 -3.18
C ALA A 40 12.35 2.64 -2.15
N ILE A 41 11.49 3.26 -1.33
CA ILE A 41 10.64 2.54 -0.36
C ILE A 41 9.66 1.61 -1.09
N ILE A 42 8.94 2.13 -2.10
CA ILE A 42 8.00 1.32 -2.90
C ILE A 42 8.72 0.13 -3.53
N PHE A 43 9.89 0.36 -4.13
CA PHE A 43 10.68 -0.67 -4.75
C PHE A 43 11.14 -1.74 -3.74
N GLY A 44 11.60 -1.32 -2.56
CA GLY A 44 11.96 -2.22 -1.47
C GLY A 44 10.80 -3.11 -1.02
N ILE A 45 9.59 -2.55 -0.89
CA ILE A 45 8.38 -3.31 -0.55
C ILE A 45 8.06 -4.35 -1.62
N ILE A 46 8.12 -3.96 -2.91
CA ILE A 46 7.87 -4.87 -4.03
C ILE A 46 8.88 -6.02 -4.02
N LEU A 47 10.16 -5.73 -3.85
CA LEU A 47 11.20 -6.76 -3.77
C LEU A 47 10.98 -7.72 -2.60
N LEU A 48 10.61 -7.19 -1.43
CA LEU A 48 10.31 -8.01 -0.25
C LEU A 48 9.14 -8.96 -0.52
N LEU A 49 8.04 -8.44 -1.08
CA LEU A 49 6.86 -9.23 -1.42
C LEU A 49 7.18 -10.31 -2.45
N LEU A 50 7.95 -9.98 -3.48
CA LEU A 50 8.39 -10.95 -4.49
C LEU A 50 9.25 -12.05 -3.86
N ASN A 51 10.13 -11.71 -2.92
CA ASN A 51 10.96 -12.68 -2.23
C ASN A 51 10.08 -13.62 -1.38
N MET A 52 9.13 -13.08 -0.62
CA MET A 52 8.19 -13.89 0.18
C MET A 52 7.38 -14.85 -0.71
N ILE A 53 6.89 -14.39 -1.87
CA ILE A 53 6.17 -15.24 -2.83
C ILE A 53 7.09 -16.35 -3.36
N LYS A 54 8.34 -16.01 -3.70
CA LYS A 54 9.32 -16.98 -4.21
C LYS A 54 9.67 -18.03 -3.15
N GLU A 55 9.85 -17.61 -1.90
CA GLU A 55 10.14 -18.49 -0.77
C GLU A 55 8.97 -19.43 -0.49
N ASN A 56 7.74 -18.92 -0.43
CA ASN A 56 6.53 -19.74 -0.30
C ASN A 56 6.39 -20.77 -1.43
N LYS A 57 6.73 -20.40 -2.68
CA LYS A 57 6.72 -21.35 -3.81
C LYS A 57 7.81 -22.42 -3.70
N LYS A 58 8.96 -22.10 -3.13
CA LYS A 58 10.05 -23.07 -2.91
C LYS A 58 9.68 -24.05 -1.80
N ALA A 59 9.23 -23.53 -0.66
CA ALA A 59 8.75 -24.34 0.46
C ALA A 59 7.70 -25.37 0.01
N LYS A 60 6.76 -24.96 -0.86
CA LYS A 60 5.75 -25.85 -1.47
C LYS A 60 6.29 -26.97 -2.35
N LYS A 61 7.48 -26.80 -2.93
CA LYS A 61 8.10 -27.83 -3.78
C LYS A 61 8.80 -28.91 -2.98
N ASP A 62 9.25 -28.57 -1.78
CA ASP A 62 10.08 -29.41 -0.91
C ASP A 62 9.26 -30.15 0.17
N GLU A 63 7.93 -30.11 0.07
CA GLU A 63 7.02 -30.78 1.01
C GLU A 63 7.03 -32.31 0.82
N PRO A 64 7.09 -33.13 1.89
CA PRO A 64 7.17 -34.60 1.80
C PRO A 64 5.93 -35.27 1.21
N PHE A 65 4.79 -34.57 1.17
CA PHE A 65 3.51 -35.06 0.69
C PHE A 65 2.92 -34.05 -0.31
N ARG A 66 3.42 -34.07 -1.55
CA ARG A 66 2.75 -33.36 -2.65
C ARG A 66 1.57 -34.21 -3.09
N GLY A 67 0.35 -33.75 -2.78
CA GLY A 67 -0.86 -34.29 -3.40
C GLY A 67 -0.72 -34.26 -4.92
N VAL A 68 -1.25 -35.29 -5.60
CA VAL A 68 -1.13 -35.44 -7.05
C VAL A 68 -1.67 -34.19 -7.75
N ASP A 69 -0.82 -33.55 -8.56
CA ASP A 69 -1.22 -32.45 -9.44
C ASP A 69 -2.33 -32.95 -10.38
N LYS A 70 -3.52 -32.34 -10.34
CA LYS A 70 -4.63 -32.65 -11.24
C LYS A 70 -4.56 -31.78 -12.49
#